data_AF-A0A811R675-F1
#
_entry.id   AF-A0A811R675-F1
#
_cell.length_a   1.000
_cell.length_b   1.000
_cell.length_c   1.000
_cell.angle_alpha   90.00
_cell.angle_beta   90.00
_cell.angle_gamma   90.00
#
_symmetry.space_group_name_H-M   'P 1'
#
loop_
_entity.id
_entity.type
_entity.pdbx_description
1 polymer ?
#
loop_
_entity_poly.entity_id
_entity_poly.type
_entity_poly.pdbx_seq_one_letter_code
_entity_poly.pdbx_strand_id
1 'polypeptide(L)'
;MTDHNSFAKLKTIHLYSCPRLTFVLPLSWFTLSSLETIHIVYCGNLNQVFPTEPELLKKLSTDRSRKGVLEFAKLKDIYLHELPKLHQICEAKIFVPDLKTIL
;
A
#
# COMPACT_ATOMS: atom_id res chain seq x y z
N MET A 1 0.44 -7.86 -23.54
CA MET A 1 -0.34 -6.63 -23.34
C MET A 1 -0.90 -6.70 -21.93
N THR A 2 -0.09 -6.32 -20.94
CA THR A 2 -0.47 -6.38 -19.52
C THR A 2 -1.13 -5.06 -19.16
N ASP A 3 -2.39 -5.13 -18.74
CA ASP A 3 -3.19 -3.96 -18.37
C ASP A 3 -2.60 -3.34 -17.10
N HIS A 4 -1.76 -2.32 -17.27
CA HIS A 4 -1.00 -1.67 -16.21
C HIS A 4 -1.88 -0.92 -15.20
N ASN A 5 -3.21 -0.89 -15.39
CA ASN A 5 -4.18 -0.22 -14.51
C ASN A 5 -4.95 -1.19 -13.59
N SER A 6 -4.46 -2.41 -13.42
CA SER A 6 -5.03 -3.36 -12.47
C SER A 6 -5.12 -2.69 -11.08
N PHE A 7 -6.33 -2.53 -10.54
CA PHE A 7 -6.67 -1.93 -9.24
C PHE A 7 -6.77 -0.39 -9.14
N ALA A 8 -6.69 0.39 -10.24
CA ALA A 8 -6.90 1.85 -10.18
C ALA A 8 -8.27 2.28 -9.58
N LYS A 9 -9.28 1.40 -9.64
CA LYS A 9 -10.62 1.60 -9.07
C LYS A 9 -10.80 0.94 -7.68
N LEU A 10 -9.79 0.24 -7.17
CA LEU A 10 -9.88 -0.38 -5.84
C LEU A 10 -9.96 0.72 -4.79
N LYS A 11 -11.02 0.67 -3.98
CA LYS A 11 -11.30 1.66 -2.93
C LYS A 11 -10.97 1.17 -1.54
N THR A 12 -11.07 -0.13 -1.31
CA THR A 12 -11.05 -0.67 0.04
C THR A 12 -10.32 -2.01 0.04
N ILE A 13 -9.43 -2.18 1.01
CA ILE A 13 -8.76 -3.45 1.30
C ILE A 13 -9.14 -3.84 2.72
N HIS A 14 -9.96 -4.88 2.84
CA HIS A 14 -10.34 -5.46 4.12
C HIS A 14 -9.82 -6.90 4.20
N LEU A 15 -8.98 -7.17 5.21
CA LEU A 15 -8.41 -8.48 5.46
C LEU A 15 -8.62 -8.83 6.93
N TYR A 16 -9.19 -9.99 7.18
CA TYR A 16 -9.47 -10.48 8.54
C TYR A 16 -8.97 -11.90 8.69
N SER A 17 -8.19 -12.17 9.73
CA SER A 17 -7.75 -13.51 10.11
C SER A 17 -7.16 -14.31 8.94
N CYS A 18 -6.21 -13.69 8.22
CA CYS A 18 -5.47 -14.33 7.13
C CYS A 18 -4.04 -14.72 7.60
N PRO A 19 -3.88 -15.79 8.40
CA PRO A 19 -2.62 -16.09 9.08
C PRO A 19 -1.50 -16.55 8.15
N ARG A 20 -1.79 -16.91 6.89
CA ARG A 20 -0.78 -17.33 5.90
C ARG A 20 -0.39 -16.21 4.93
N LEU A 21 -1.11 -15.08 4.94
CA LEU A 21 -0.86 -13.98 4.03
C LEU A 21 0.45 -13.29 4.44
N THR A 22 1.41 -13.20 3.51
CA THR A 22 2.71 -12.56 3.75
C THR A 22 2.77 -11.15 3.19
N PHE A 23 2.07 -10.90 2.07
CA PHE A 23 1.84 -9.58 1.49
C PHE A 23 0.43 -9.45 0.88
N VAL A 24 -0.06 -8.23 0.69
CA VAL A 24 -1.40 -8.00 0.10
C VAL A 24 -1.33 -7.91 -1.42
N LEU A 25 -0.64 -6.89 -1.96
CA LEU A 25 -0.51 -6.71 -3.40
C LEU A 25 0.77 -5.92 -3.75
N PRO A 26 1.50 -6.30 -4.81
CA PRO A 26 2.68 -5.55 -5.23
C PRO A 26 2.27 -4.17 -5.80
N LEU A 27 2.99 -3.13 -5.39
CA LEU A 27 2.82 -1.78 -5.91
C LEU A 27 3.59 -1.62 -7.22
N SER A 28 2.83 -1.34 -8.28
CA SER A 28 3.33 -0.74 -9.51
C SER A 28 2.77 0.67 -9.69
N TRP A 29 3.31 1.42 -10.65
CA TRP A 29 3.10 2.88 -10.83
C TRP A 29 1.65 3.37 -10.89
N PHE A 30 0.66 2.49 -11.10
CA PHE A 30 -0.75 2.85 -11.29
C PHE A 30 -1.74 2.15 -10.34
N THR A 31 -1.25 1.45 -9.31
CA THR A 31 -2.07 0.39 -8.72
C THR A 31 -3.17 0.82 -7.76
N LEU A 32 -3.19 2.03 -7.18
CA LEU A 32 -4.13 2.31 -6.07
C LEU A 32 -4.62 3.77 -5.97
N SER A 33 -4.78 4.47 -7.09
CA SER A 33 -5.18 5.90 -7.12
C SER A 33 -6.55 6.20 -6.51
N SER A 34 -7.43 5.19 -6.40
CA SER A 34 -8.75 5.32 -5.76
C SER A 34 -8.83 4.73 -4.37
N LEU A 35 -7.72 4.26 -3.79
CA LEU A 35 -7.75 3.59 -2.49
C LEU A 35 -8.11 4.59 -1.39
N GLU A 36 -9.14 4.27 -0.62
CA GLU A 36 -9.71 5.09 0.44
C GLU A 36 -9.48 4.48 1.83
N THR A 37 -9.49 3.14 1.95
CA THR A 37 -9.44 2.44 3.24
C THR A 37 -8.57 1.20 3.21
N ILE A 38 -7.74 1.03 4.25
CA ILE A 38 -6.99 -0.20 4.54
C ILE A 38 -7.40 -0.67 5.94
N HIS A 39 -7.94 -1.88 6.03
CA HIS A 39 -8.31 -2.52 7.28
C HIS A 39 -7.75 -3.93 7.30
N ILE A 40 -6.78 -4.20 8.17
CA ILE A 40 -6.11 -5.50 8.28
C ILE A 40 -6.06 -5.92 9.74
N VAL A 41 -6.67 -7.07 10.05
CA VAL A 41 -6.80 -7.58 11.42
C VAL A 41 -6.38 -9.05 11.49
N TYR A 42 -5.65 -9.43 12.54
CA TYR A 42 -5.28 -10.82 12.84
C TYR A 42 -4.54 -11.55 11.69
N CYS A 43 -3.75 -10.84 10.89
CA CYS A 43 -2.96 -11.43 9.80
C CYS A 43 -1.53 -11.69 10.27
N GLY A 44 -1.34 -12.78 11.05
CA GLY A 44 -0.13 -13.04 11.81
C GLY A 44 1.18 -13.25 11.03
N ASN A 45 1.12 -13.60 9.74
CA ASN A 45 2.32 -13.71 8.89
C ASN A 45 2.51 -12.52 7.94
N LEU A 46 1.64 -11.52 7.99
CA LEU A 46 1.74 -10.36 7.11
C LEU A 46 2.95 -9.54 7.54
N ASN A 47 3.93 -9.43 6.65
CA ASN A 47 5.17 -8.72 6.92
C ASN A 47 5.30 -7.40 6.14
N GLN A 48 4.61 -7.30 5.01
CA GLN A 48 4.51 -6.11 4.19
C GLN A 48 3.09 -5.99 3.63
N VAL A 49 2.52 -4.79 3.60
CA VAL A 49 1.22 -4.61 2.92
C VAL A 49 1.44 -4.59 1.41
N PHE A 50 2.37 -3.75 0.98
CA PHE A 50 2.62 -3.44 -0.42
C PHE A 50 4.11 -3.53 -0.79
N PRO A 51 4.57 -4.70 -1.27
CA PRO A 51 5.90 -4.83 -1.83
C PRO A 51 6.05 -3.95 -3.07
N THR A 52 7.07 -3.10 -3.09
CA THR A 52 7.29 -2.14 -4.18
C THR A 52 8.11 -2.78 -5.30
N GLU A 53 7.64 -2.67 -6.54
CA GLU A 53 8.42 -3.16 -7.69
C GLU A 53 9.76 -2.41 -7.83
N PRO A 54 10.87 -3.08 -8.18
CA PRO A 54 12.19 -2.46 -8.33
C PRO A 54 12.20 -1.28 -9.31
N GLU A 55 11.41 -1.37 -10.38
CA GLU A 55 11.26 -0.32 -11.39
C GLU A 55 10.61 0.95 -10.81
N LEU A 56 9.63 0.78 -9.91
CA LEU A 56 8.99 1.88 -9.20
C LEU A 56 9.98 2.54 -8.23
N LEU A 57 10.74 1.76 -7.45
CA LEU A 57 11.79 2.29 -6.57
C LEU A 57 12.88 3.05 -7.33
N LYS A 58 13.35 2.51 -8.46
CA LYS A 58 14.34 3.18 -9.33
C LYS A 58 13.80 4.49 -9.90
N LYS A 59 12.52 4.54 -10.28
CA LYS A 59 11.89 5.77 -10.75
C LYS A 59 11.76 6.80 -9.64
N LEU A 60 11.27 6.41 -8.47
CA LEU A 60 11.11 7.31 -7.33
C LEU A 60 12.46 7.91 -6.90
N SER A 61 13.54 7.13 -6.92
CA SER A 61 14.89 7.62 -6.60
C SER A 61 15.51 8.54 -7.66
N THR A 62 15.08 8.46 -8.91
CA THR A 62 15.61 9.29 -10.02
C THR A 62 14.72 10.50 -10.36
N ASP A 63 13.45 10.48 -9.94
CA ASP A 63 12.49 11.55 -10.16
C ASP A 63 12.70 12.70 -9.16
N ARG A 64 13.44 13.72 -9.62
CA ARG A 64 13.67 14.97 -8.86
C ARG A 64 12.40 15.80 -8.63
N SER A 65 11.32 15.55 -9.37
CA SER A 65 10.05 16.28 -9.25
C SER A 65 9.19 15.74 -8.11
N ARG A 66 9.18 14.42 -7.89
CA ARG A 66 8.33 13.76 -6.88
C ARG A 66 9.00 13.51 -5.52
N LYS A 67 10.25 13.98 -5.32
CA LYS A 67 11.07 13.73 -4.11
C LYS A 67 11.15 12.25 -3.70
N GLY A 68 10.89 11.33 -4.62
CA GLY A 68 10.82 9.89 -4.36
C GLY A 68 9.72 9.44 -3.40
N VAL A 69 8.57 10.14 -3.39
CA VAL A 69 7.42 9.79 -2.55
C VAL A 69 6.28 9.25 -3.41
N LEU A 70 5.62 8.20 -2.92
CA LEU A 70 4.41 7.63 -3.50
C LEU A 70 3.18 8.25 -2.86
N GLU A 71 2.32 8.86 -3.66
CA GLU A 71 1.11 9.54 -3.18
C GLU A 71 -0.11 8.61 -3.19
N PHE A 72 -0.80 8.52 -2.06
CA PHE A 72 -2.13 7.93 -1.94
C PHE A 72 -3.15 9.04 -1.68
N ALA A 73 -3.54 9.74 -2.75
CA ALA A 73 -4.32 10.98 -2.66
C ALA A 73 -5.69 10.81 -1.99
N LYS A 74 -6.29 9.62 -2.02
CA LYS A 74 -7.64 9.37 -1.49
C LYS A 74 -7.67 8.53 -0.22
N LEU A 75 -6.51 8.07 0.27
CA LEU A 75 -6.44 7.17 1.41
C LEU A 75 -6.72 7.95 2.69
N LYS A 76 -7.85 7.61 3.33
CA LYS A 76 -8.40 8.32 4.49
C LYS A 76 -8.24 7.53 5.77
N ASP A 77 -8.40 6.21 5.68
CA ASP A 77 -8.56 5.36 6.86
C ASP A 77 -7.58 4.19 6.81
N ILE A 78 -6.75 4.05 7.84
CA ILE A 78 -5.84 2.94 8.03
C ILE A 78 -6.10 2.34 9.42
N TYR A 79 -6.52 1.07 9.43
CA TYR A 79 -6.71 0.28 10.65
C TYR A 79 -5.88 -1.00 10.58
N LEU A 80 -4.92 -1.15 11.48
CA LEU A 80 -3.97 -2.25 11.51
C LEU A 80 -3.92 -2.83 12.93
N HIS A 81 -4.48 -4.03 13.11
CA HIS A 81 -4.60 -4.64 14.43
C HIS A 81 -4.12 -6.09 14.47
N GLU A 82 -3.34 -6.43 15.50
CA GLU A 82 -2.81 -7.78 15.71
C GLU A 82 -2.04 -8.32 14.49
N LEU A 83 -1.04 -7.54 14.06
CA LEU A 83 -0.15 -7.82 12.94
C LEU A 83 1.31 -7.98 13.43
N PRO A 84 1.63 -9.03 14.21
CA PRO A 84 2.89 -9.15 14.94
C PRO A 84 4.16 -9.19 14.08
N LYS A 85 4.04 -9.49 12.77
CA LYS A 85 5.16 -9.52 11.83
C LYS A 85 5.20 -8.34 10.87
N LEU A 86 4.22 -7.43 10.94
CA LEU A 86 4.15 -6.30 10.01
C LEU A 86 5.20 -5.27 10.42
N HIS A 87 6.19 -5.04 9.55
CA HIS A 87 7.24 -4.06 9.81
C HIS A 87 7.09 -2.79 8.98
N GLN A 88 6.44 -2.87 7.82
CA GLN A 88 6.24 -1.72 6.93
C GLN A 88 5.01 -1.88 6.04
N ILE A 89 4.36 -0.77 5.68
CA ILE A 89 3.28 -0.75 4.69
C ILE A 89 3.86 -0.82 3.28
N CYS A 90 4.93 -0.06 2.99
CA CYS A 90 5.55 0.07 1.68
C CYS A 90 7.05 0.42 1.84
N GLU A 91 7.93 -0.06 0.96
CA GLU A 91 9.36 0.35 0.94
C GLU A 91 9.52 1.82 0.55
N ALA A 92 8.68 2.31 -0.35
CA ALA A 92 8.68 3.69 -0.76
C ALA A 92 8.14 4.58 0.36
N LYS A 93 8.69 5.80 0.48
CA LYS A 93 8.05 6.83 1.31
C LYS A 93 6.66 7.09 0.76
N ILE A 94 5.67 7.17 1.63
CA ILE A 94 4.28 7.44 1.25
C ILE A 94 3.85 8.84 1.67
N PHE A 95 3.05 9.50 0.83
CA PHE A 95 2.37 10.75 1.13
C PHE A 95 0.86 10.52 1.08
N VAL A 96 0.20 10.80 2.19
CA VAL A 96 -1.23 10.51 2.43
C VAL A 96 -1.94 11.81 2.84
N PRO A 97 -2.20 12.73 1.90
CA PRO A 97 -2.67 14.08 2.22
C PRO A 97 -4.03 14.12 2.94
N ASP A 98 -4.90 13.16 2.64
CA ASP A 98 -6.27 13.09 3.14
C ASP A 98 -6.44 12.10 4.32
N LEU A 99 -5.34 11.68 4.96
CA LEU A 99 -5.39 10.73 6.06
C LEU A 99 -6.13 11.32 7.27
N LYS A 100 -7.24 10.69 7.65
CA LYS A 100 -8.11 11.11 8.76
C LYS A 100 -7.87 10.28 10.01
N THR A 101 -7.60 8.99 9.86
CA THR A 101 -7.54 8.07 10.99
C THR A 101 -6.45 7.01 10.77
N ILE A 102 -5.61 6.86 11.79
CA ILE A 102 -4.66 5.76 11.96
C ILE A 102 -4.98 5.10 13.30
N LEU A 103 -5.23 3.79 13.28
CA LEU A 103 -5.61 2.99 14.44
C LEU A 103 -4.96 1.61 14.40
#